data_AF-A0AAU5YND3-F1
#
_entry.id   AF-A0AAU5YND3-F1
#
_cell.length_a   1.000
_cell.length_b   1.000
_cell.length_c   1.000
_cell.angle_alpha   90.00
_cell.angle_beta   90.00
_cell.angle_gamma   90.00
#
_symmetry.space_group_name_H-M   'P 1'
#
loop_
_entity.id
_entity.type
_entity.pdbx_description
1 polymer ?
#
loop_
_entity_poly.entity_id
_entity_poly.type
_entity_poly.pdbx_seq_one_letter_code
_entity_poly.pdbx_strand_id
1 'polypeptide(L)'
;MATGDDDGLLAVLDPDVMARSGAAVTTGAAAVARGASSYAHLAAAARPALVDGATGLVVLVDGRVERALAFTFVGGGRIALIDVTSDPGRLSQLNVTLPWFRN
;
A
#
# COMPACT_ATOMS: atom_id res chain seq x y z
N MET A 1 15.80 12.21 -16.66
CA MET A 1 14.34 12.10 -16.90
C MET A 1 13.97 10.66 -16.64
N ALA A 2 13.43 10.36 -15.45
CA ALA A 2 12.82 9.06 -15.19
C ALA A 2 11.34 9.21 -15.53
N THR A 3 10.95 8.75 -16.70
CA THR A 3 9.57 8.83 -17.21
C THR A 3 9.02 7.42 -17.14
N GLY A 4 7.96 7.19 -16.34
CA GLY A 4 7.12 6.01 -16.58
C GLY A 4 6.52 5.24 -15.40
N ASP A 5 6.53 5.73 -14.16
CA ASP A 5 5.85 5.03 -13.04
C ASP A 5 4.61 5.78 -12.51
N ASP A 6 4.47 7.04 -12.87
CA ASP A 6 3.37 7.91 -12.44
C ASP A 6 2.07 7.66 -13.21
N ASP A 7 2.13 7.41 -14.53
CA ASP A 7 0.95 7.27 -15.39
C ASP A 7 0.13 5.99 -15.12
N GLY A 8 0.82 4.86 -14.90
CA GLY A 8 0.17 3.58 -14.61
C GLY A 8 -0.55 3.56 -13.26
N LEU A 9 0.03 4.24 -12.26
CA LEU A 9 -0.60 4.38 -10.96
C LEU A 9 -1.78 5.35 -11.04
N LEU A 10 -1.64 6.49 -11.73
CA LEU A 10 -2.75 7.43 -11.95
C LEU A 10 -3.97 6.79 -12.63
N ALA A 11 -3.77 5.79 -13.50
CA ALA A 11 -4.87 5.09 -14.16
C ALA A 11 -5.74 4.26 -13.19
N VAL A 12 -5.14 3.73 -12.11
CA VAL A 12 -5.83 2.88 -11.11
C VAL A 12 -6.23 3.65 -9.86
N LEU A 13 -5.74 4.87 -9.67
CA LEU A 13 -6.15 5.72 -8.58
C LEU A 13 -7.50 6.40 -8.86
N ASP A 14 -8.29 6.54 -7.81
CA ASP A 14 -9.44 7.44 -7.81
C ASP A 14 -8.95 8.90 -7.76
N PRO A 15 -9.58 9.87 -8.45
CA PRO A 15 -9.19 11.29 -8.37
C PRO A 15 -9.19 11.82 -6.93
N ASP A 16 -10.11 11.34 -6.09
CA ASP A 16 -10.26 11.71 -4.68
C ASP A 16 -9.55 10.74 -3.72
N VAL A 17 -8.61 9.93 -4.24
CA VAL A 17 -7.86 8.97 -3.42
C VAL A 17 -7.18 9.66 -2.25
N MET A 18 -7.18 8.96 -1.11
CA MET A 18 -6.45 9.37 0.07
C MET A 18 -5.39 8.33 0.42
N ALA A 19 -4.18 8.77 0.72
CA ALA A 19 -3.14 7.94 1.33
C ALA A 19 -2.91 8.40 2.76
N ARG A 20 -3.01 7.48 3.71
CA ARG A 20 -2.66 7.70 5.12
C ARG A 20 -1.36 7.00 5.42
N SER A 21 -0.47 7.66 6.16
CA SER A 21 0.77 7.09 6.66
C SER A 21 0.95 7.54 8.10
N GLY A 22 0.45 6.74 9.05
CA GLY A 22 0.32 7.15 10.44
C GLY A 22 -0.54 8.41 10.58
N ALA A 23 0.05 9.52 11.05
CA ALA A 23 -0.61 10.81 11.18
C ALA A 23 -0.62 11.66 9.89
N ALA A 24 0.20 11.30 8.90
CA ALA A 24 0.22 12.00 7.63
C ALA A 24 -0.94 11.55 6.74
N VAL A 25 -1.64 12.49 6.11
CA VAL A 25 -2.67 12.22 5.11
C VAL A 25 -2.33 13.01 3.85
N THR A 26 -2.29 12.32 2.73
CA THR A 26 -2.09 12.88 1.39
C THR A 26 -3.35 12.61 0.59
N THR A 27 -3.88 13.64 -0.07
CA THR A 27 -5.10 13.53 -0.86
C THR A 27 -4.81 13.88 -2.32
N GLY A 28 -5.53 13.23 -3.24
CA GLY A 28 -5.43 13.45 -4.67
C GLY A 28 -4.44 12.51 -5.36
N ALA A 29 -4.86 12.01 -6.52
CA ALA A 29 -4.15 10.97 -7.26
C ALA A 29 -2.67 11.33 -7.57
N ALA A 30 -2.39 12.58 -7.97
CA ALA A 30 -1.02 13.00 -8.30
C ALA A 30 -0.09 13.05 -7.07
N ALA A 31 -0.61 13.52 -5.93
CA ALA A 31 0.17 13.58 -4.69
C ALA A 31 0.42 12.18 -4.12
N VAL A 32 -0.60 11.33 -4.15
CA VAL A 32 -0.49 9.91 -3.76
C VAL A 32 0.48 9.17 -4.68
N ALA A 33 0.42 9.37 -6.01
CA ALA A 33 1.33 8.75 -6.95
C ALA A 33 2.79 9.14 -6.70
N ARG A 34 3.07 10.44 -6.50
CA ARG A 34 4.41 10.92 -6.12
C ARG A 34 4.91 10.30 -4.81
N GLY A 35 4.04 10.18 -3.82
CA GLY A 35 4.34 9.52 -2.55
C GLY A 35 4.70 8.05 -2.77
N ALA A 36 3.87 7.33 -3.53
CA ALA A 36 4.07 5.93 -3.87
C ALA A 36 5.38 5.67 -4.63
N SER A 37 5.78 6.54 -5.55
CA SER A 37 7.06 6.41 -6.26
C SER A 37 8.27 6.41 -5.31
N SER A 38 8.19 7.13 -4.19
CA SER A 38 9.25 7.09 -3.16
C SER A 38 9.39 5.70 -2.52
N TYR A 39 8.33 4.89 -2.57
CA TYR A 39 8.31 3.52 -2.04
C TYR A 39 8.56 2.45 -3.12
N ALA A 40 8.82 2.83 -4.37
CA ALA A 40 9.08 1.87 -5.46
C ALA A 40 10.24 0.91 -5.15
N HIS A 41 11.26 1.37 -4.42
CA HIS A 41 12.37 0.52 -3.97
C HIS A 41 11.94 -0.60 -3.00
N LEU A 42 10.86 -0.41 -2.25
CA LEU A 42 10.31 -1.44 -1.35
C LEU A 42 9.42 -2.43 -2.09
N ALA A 43 8.97 -2.12 -3.31
CA ALA A 43 8.10 -3.01 -4.09
C ALA A 43 8.74 -4.38 -4.34
N ALA A 44 10.08 -4.45 -4.45
CA ALA A 44 10.81 -5.70 -4.60
C ALA A 44 10.70 -6.64 -3.37
N ALA A 45 10.55 -6.07 -2.18
CA ALA A 45 10.39 -6.82 -0.92
C ALA A 45 8.91 -6.90 -0.48
N ALA A 46 8.01 -6.21 -1.17
CA ALA A 46 6.59 -6.26 -0.93
C ALA A 46 6.01 -7.61 -1.38
N ARG A 47 5.29 -8.27 -0.49
CA ARG A 47 4.46 -9.43 -0.78
C ARG A 47 3.01 -8.99 -0.65
N PRO A 48 2.11 -9.35 -1.56
CA PRO A 48 0.71 -9.03 -1.33
C PRO A 48 0.24 -9.65 0.00
N ALA A 49 -0.85 -9.20 0.59
CA ALA A 49 -1.41 -9.84 1.77
C ALA A 49 -2.85 -9.40 1.95
N LEU A 50 -3.56 -10.09 2.83
CA LEU A 50 -4.76 -9.55 3.43
C LEU A 50 -4.37 -8.91 4.76
N VAL A 51 -4.55 -7.61 4.86
CA VAL A 51 -4.33 -6.85 6.10
C VAL A 51 -5.71 -6.59 6.70
N ASP A 52 -6.01 -7.25 7.82
CA ASP A 52 -7.34 -7.23 8.45
C ASP A 52 -8.48 -7.62 7.49
N GLY A 53 -8.20 -8.52 6.54
CA GLY A 53 -9.15 -8.95 5.51
C GLY A 53 -9.27 -8.00 4.31
N ALA A 54 -8.66 -6.81 4.35
CA ALA A 54 -8.54 -5.92 3.20
C ALA A 54 -7.38 -6.33 2.30
N THR A 55 -7.53 -6.14 0.99
CA THR A 55 -6.44 -6.41 0.04
C THR A 55 -5.30 -5.43 0.24
N GLY A 56 -4.08 -5.93 0.40
CA GLY A 56 -2.92 -5.15 0.81
C GLY A 56 -1.60 -5.69 0.28
N LEU A 57 -0.53 -5.03 0.69
CA LEU A 57 0.87 -5.42 0.52
C LEU A 57 1.56 -5.34 1.88
N VAL A 58 2.44 -6.28 2.17
CA VAL A 58 3.33 -6.21 3.33
C VAL A 58 4.77 -6.32 2.88
N VAL A 59 5.63 -5.51 3.48
CA VAL A 59 7.08 -5.58 3.26
C VAL A 59 7.64 -6.49 4.34
N LEU A 60 8.26 -7.60 3.91
CA LEU A 60 8.93 -8.49 4.84
C LEU A 60 10.44 -8.24 4.81
N VAL A 61 11.03 -8.08 6.00
CA VAL A 61 12.48 -8.04 6.21
C VAL A 61 12.80 -9.10 7.25
N ASP A 62 13.73 -10.01 6.94
CA ASP A 62 14.09 -11.15 7.81
C ASP A 62 12.88 -11.99 8.29
N GLY A 63 11.86 -12.13 7.45
CA GLY A 63 10.64 -12.88 7.75
C GLY A 63 9.65 -12.17 8.69
N ARG A 64 9.90 -10.90 9.03
CA ARG A 64 9.00 -10.06 9.84
C ARG A 64 8.35 -8.98 8.99
N VAL A 65 7.10 -8.67 9.29
CA VAL A 65 6.39 -7.56 8.65
C VAL A 65 6.93 -6.25 9.21
N GLU A 66 7.69 -5.53 8.39
CA GLU A 66 8.19 -4.19 8.74
C GLU A 66 7.23 -3.09 8.32
N ARG A 67 6.41 -3.35 7.30
CA ARG A 67 5.39 -2.41 6.81
C ARG A 67 4.20 -3.16 6.24
N ALA A 68 3.01 -2.60 6.42
CA ALA A 68 1.78 -3.07 5.83
C ALA A 68 1.08 -1.91 5.13
N LEU A 69 0.57 -2.18 3.93
CA LEU A 69 -0.21 -1.27 3.12
C LEU A 69 -1.56 -1.96 2.89
N ALA A 70 -2.65 -1.31 3.28
CA ALA A 70 -4.01 -1.78 2.99
C ALA A 70 -4.62 -0.87 1.92
N PHE A 71 -5.22 -1.47 0.89
CA PHE A 71 -5.89 -0.76 -0.19
C PHE A 71 -7.40 -0.93 -0.08
N THR A 72 -8.11 0.18 -0.13
CA THR A 72 -9.56 0.19 -0.30
C THR A 72 -9.88 0.53 -1.74
N PHE A 73 -10.64 -0.34 -2.38
CA PHE A 73 -11.08 -0.16 -3.75
C PHE A 73 -12.53 0.35 -3.78
N VAL A 74 -12.81 1.23 -4.73
CA VAL A 74 -14.17 1.67 -5.09
C VAL A 74 -14.64 0.95 -6.36
N GLY A 75 -15.92 1.12 -6.67
CA GLY A 75 -16.52 0.55 -7.89
C GLY A 75 -15.68 0.86 -9.14
N GLY A 76 -15.50 -0.13 -10.01
CA GLY A 76 -14.65 -0.01 -11.19
C GLY A 76 -13.17 -0.34 -10.98
N GLY A 77 -12.79 -0.86 -9.80
CA GLY A 77 -11.45 -1.38 -9.54
C GLY A 77 -10.40 -0.31 -9.26
N ARG A 78 -10.82 0.91 -8.94
CA ARG A 78 -9.91 2.01 -8.57
C ARG A 78 -9.62 2.03 -7.08
N ILE A 79 -8.44 2.48 -6.71
CA ILE A 79 -8.01 2.63 -5.31
C ILE A 79 -8.47 4.00 -4.79
N ALA A 80 -9.28 3.99 -3.72
CA ALA A 80 -9.77 5.20 -3.07
C ALA A 80 -9.08 5.48 -1.73
N LEU A 81 -8.52 4.46 -1.07
CA LEU A 81 -7.73 4.65 0.15
C LEU A 81 -6.50 3.75 0.13
N ILE A 82 -5.39 4.30 0.60
CA ILE A 82 -4.15 3.58 0.88
C ILE A 82 -3.78 3.84 2.34
N ASP A 83 -3.87 2.83 3.20
CA ASP A 83 -3.45 2.94 4.59
C ASP A 83 -2.07 2.29 4.76
N VAL A 84 -1.06 3.10 5.07
CA VAL A 84 0.32 2.66 5.29
C VAL A 84 0.60 2.64 6.78
N THR A 85 0.87 1.44 7.28
CA THR A 85 1.31 1.20 8.65
C THR A 85 2.76 0.74 8.64
N SER A 86 3.63 1.46 9.35
CA SER A 86 5.04 1.09 9.56
C SER A 86 5.42 1.05 11.04
N ASP A 87 4.44 1.27 11.93
CA ASP A 87 4.65 1.25 13.38
C ASP A 87 4.62 -0.21 13.87
N PRO A 88 5.70 -0.72 14.50
CA PRO A 88 5.79 -2.12 14.90
C PRO A 88 4.72 -2.51 15.94
N GLY A 89 4.28 -1.58 16.78
CA GLY A 89 3.22 -1.79 17.76
C GLY A 89 1.85 -1.96 17.12
N ARG A 90 1.58 -1.22 16.03
CA ARG A 90 0.37 -1.43 15.20
C ARG A 90 0.48 -2.67 14.34
N LEU A 91 1.62 -2.92 13.70
CA LEU A 91 1.83 -4.10 12.84
C LEU A 91 1.60 -5.41 13.58
N SER A 92 2.02 -5.49 14.85
CA SER A 92 1.79 -6.66 15.70
C SER A 92 0.32 -6.89 16.04
N GLN A 93 -0.53 -5.88 15.88
CA GLN A 93 -1.99 -5.96 16.09
C GLN A 93 -2.77 -6.20 14.79
N LEU A 94 -2.14 -5.99 13.63
CA LEU A 94 -2.78 -6.25 12.33
C LEU A 94 -2.84 -7.76 12.08
N ASN A 95 -3.99 -8.25 11.64
CA ASN A 95 -4.10 -9.62 11.16
C ASN A 95 -3.63 -9.70 9.70
N VAL A 96 -2.36 -10.05 9.51
CA VAL A 96 -1.77 -10.23 8.18
C VAL A 96 -1.88 -11.69 7.76
N THR A 97 -2.72 -11.96 6.76
CA THR A 97 -2.80 -13.28 6.12
C THR A 97 -2.08 -13.26 4.79
N LEU A 98 -1.16 -14.20 4.58
CA LEU A 98 -0.46 -14.39 3.30
C LEU A 98 -1.15 -15.50 2.50
N PRO A 99 -1.99 -15.18 1.49
CA PRO A 99 -2.86 -16.17 0.88
C PRO A 99 -2.16 -17.23 0.01
N TRP A 100 -0.83 -17.14 -0.21
CA TRP A 100 -0.04 -18.16 -0.93
C TRP A 100 0.94 -18.96 -0.06
N PHE A 101 1.03 -18.71 1.25
CA PHE A 101 1.70 -19.66 2.15
C PHE A 101 0.72 -20.77 2.52
N ARG A 102 0.38 -21.60 1.52
CA ARG A 102 -0.23 -22.90 1.76
C ARG A 102 0.90 -23.93 1.87
N ASN A 103 1.06 -24.45 3.08
CA ASN A 103 1.81 -25.68 3.37
C ASN A 103 1.20 -26.88 2.63
#